data_AF-A0A7Y8AR62-F1
#
_entry.id   AF-A0A7Y8AR62-F1
#
_cell.length_a   1.000
_cell.length_b   1.000
_cell.length_c   1.000
_cell.angle_alpha   90.00
_cell.angle_beta   90.00
_cell.angle_gamma   90.00
#
_symmetry.space_group_name_H-M   'P 1'
#
loop_
_entity.id
_entity.type
_entity.pdbx_description
1 polymer ?
#
loop_
_entity_poly.entity_id
_entity_poly.type
_entity_poly.pdbx_seq_one_letter_code
_entity_poly.pdbx_strand_id
1 'polypeptide(L)' 'MTKLAWLFLCLTVVTGAMGVNATTQDGQTTAFVVAGALACLLLLTLIVGRRIKFDPVLR' A
#
# COMPACT_ATOMS: atom_id res chain seq x y z
N MET A 1 14.75 4.96 -3.04
CA MET A 1 13.38 4.86 -2.51
C MET A 1 12.72 6.21 -2.71
N THR A 2 11.69 6.30 -3.55
CA THR A 2 10.97 7.57 -3.80
C THR A 2 10.25 8.01 -2.52
N LYS A 3 10.28 9.30 -2.17
CA LYS A 3 9.63 9.84 -0.94
C LYS A 3 8.15 9.44 -0.83
N LEU A 4 7.48 9.33 -1.98
CA LEU A 4 6.08 8.89 -2.08
C LEU A 4 5.86 7.44 -1.63
N ALA A 5 6.74 6.50 -2.00
CA ALA A 5 6.59 5.10 -1.60
C ALA A 5 6.67 4.93 -0.08
N TRP A 6 7.51 5.74 0.58
CA TRP A 6 7.63 5.74 2.03
C TRP A 6 6.37 6.32 2.71
N LEU A 7 5.78 7.39 2.14
CA LEU A 7 4.50 7.92 2.61
C LEU A 7 3.36 6.91 2.44
N PHE A 8 3.26 6.24 1.30
CA PHE A 8 2.25 5.19 1.08
C PHE A 8 2.43 4.02 2.04
N LEU A 9 3.68 3.66 2.39
CA LEU A 9 3.97 2.60 3.33
C LEU A 9 3.49 2.97 4.74
N CYS A 10 3.86 4.16 5.21
CA CYS A 10 3.38 4.66 6.50
C CYS A 10 1.85 4.74 6.55
N LEU A 11 1.20 5.27 5.50
CA LEU A 11 -0.25 5.35 5.44
C LEU A 11 -0.90 3.95 5.51
N THR A 12 -0.42 2.99 4.71
CA THR A 12 -0.97 1.63 4.69
C THR A 12 -0.83 0.95 6.06
N VAL A 13 0.32 1.10 6.72
CA VAL A 13 0.57 0.53 8.05
C VAL A 13 -0.34 1.16 9.10
N VAL A 14 -0.48 2.49 9.10
CA VAL A 14 -1.35 3.21 10.05
C VAL A 14 -2.81 2.85 9.83
N THR A 15 -3.30 2.84 8.58
CA THR A 15 -4.68 2.47 8.27
C THR A 15 -4.98 1.02 8.62
N GLY A 16 -4.05 0.09 8.36
CA GLY A 16 -4.18 -1.31 8.77
C GLY A 16 -4.24 -1.45 10.29
N ALA A 17 -3.38 -0.75 11.02
CA ALA A 17 -3.40 -0.74 12.49
C ALA A 17 -4.70 -0.14 13.04
N MET A 18 -5.21 0.95 12.44
CA MET A 18 -6.50 1.53 12.81
C MET A 18 -7.67 0.57 12.53
N GLY A 19 -7.63 -0.18 11.43
CA GLY A 19 -8.64 -1.20 11.11
C GLY A 19 -8.66 -2.35 12.11
N VAL A 20 -7.51 -2.77 12.66
CA VAL A 20 -7.47 -3.79 13.72
C VAL A 20 -8.03 -3.26 15.04
N ASN A 21 -7.90 -1.96 15.31
CA ASN A 21 -8.39 -1.32 16.54
C ASN A 21 -9.81 -0.75 16.42
N ALA A 22 -10.47 -0.88 15.26
CA ALA A 22 -11.81 -0.36 15.07
C ALA A 22 -12.82 -1.21 15.85
N THR A 23 -13.62 -0.55 16.69
CA THR A 23 -14.63 -1.16 17.56
C THR A 23 -15.98 -1.37 16.87
N THR A 24 -16.19 -0.74 15.72
CA THR A 24 -17.42 -0.83 14.92
C THR A 24 -17.14 -1.56 13.61
N GLN A 25 -18.05 -2.45 13.21
CA GLN A 25 -17.91 -3.26 11.99
C GLN A 25 -17.85 -2.39 10.71
N ASP A 26 -18.60 -1.29 10.66
CA ASP A 26 -18.54 -0.32 9.57
C ASP A 26 -17.20 0.45 9.54
N GLY A 27 -16.64 0.77 10.71
CA GLY A 27 -15.31 1.37 10.82
C GLY A 27 -14.20 0.42 10.40
N GLN A 28 -14.37 -0.87 10.70
CA GLN A 28 -13.42 -1.92 10.34
C GLN A 28 -13.38 -2.15 8.82
N THR A 29 -14.55 -2.31 8.20
CA THR A 29 -14.68 -2.55 6.76
C THR A 29 -14.16 -1.37 5.94
N THR A 30 -14.51 -0.15 6.31
CA THR A 30 -13.99 1.07 5.66
C THR A 30 -12.48 1.19 5.82
N ALA A 31 -11.92 0.92 7.00
CA ALA A 31 -10.48 0.92 7.22
C ALA A 31 -9.76 -0.13 6.35
N PHE A 32 -10.31 -1.35 6.21
CA PHE A 32 -9.74 -2.37 5.34
C PHE A 32 -9.81 -2.01 3.86
N VAL A 33 -10.90 -1.40 3.39
CA VAL A 33 -11.01 -0.92 2.00
C VAL A 33 -9.97 0.17 1.72
N VAL A 34 -9.82 1.14 2.63
CA VAL A 34 -8.82 2.20 2.48
C VAL A 34 -7.40 1.65 2.56
N ALA A 35 -7.13 0.71 3.46
CA ALA A 35 -5.84 0.02 3.54
C ALA A 35 -5.54 -0.75 2.25
N GLY A 36 -6.51 -1.44 1.67
CA GLY A 36 -6.38 -2.13 0.39
C GLY A 36 -6.10 -1.18 -0.77
N ALA A 37 -6.82 -0.07 -0.87
CA ALA A 37 -6.58 0.95 -1.89
C ALA A 37 -5.17 1.57 -1.76
N LEU A 38 -4.74 1.89 -0.54
CA LEU A 38 -3.39 2.40 -0.26
C LEU A 38 -2.30 1.37 -0.55
N ALA A 39 -2.54 0.10 -0.24
CA ALA A 39 -1.64 -1.00 -0.58
C ALA A 39 -1.50 -1.16 -2.10
N CYS A 40 -2.58 -1.05 -2.87
CA CYS A 40 -2.52 -1.07 -4.33
C CYS A 40 -1.71 0.12 -4.88
N LEU A 41 -1.91 1.33 -4.35
CA LEU A 41 -1.08 2.50 -4.73
C LEU A 41 0.39 2.33 -4.31
N LEU A 42 0.66 1.72 -3.15
CA LEU A 42 2.00 1.37 -2.72
C LEU A 42 2.67 0.39 -3.69
N LEU A 43 1.95 -0.64 -4.12
CA LEU A 43 2.46 -1.59 -5.10
C LEU A 43 2.74 -0.90 -6.43
N LEU A 44 1.82 -0.07 -6.93
CA LEU A 44 2.03 0.70 -8.16
C LEU A 44 3.24 1.64 -8.04
N THR A 45 3.40 2.34 -6.92
CA THR A 45 4.55 3.22 -6.69
C THR A 45 5.86 2.45 -6.56
N LEU A 46 5.85 1.23 -5.99
CA LEU A 46 7.00 0.33 -5.99
C LEU A 46 7.31 -0.24 -7.39
N ILE A 47 6.29 -0.55 -8.20
CA ILE A 47 6.38 -1.05 -9.58
C ILE A 47 6.85 0.04 -10.56
N VAL A 48 6.51 1.30 -10.31
CA VAL A 48 6.99 2.45 -11.11
C VAL A 48 8.36 2.92 -10.61
N GLY A 49 8.57 2.92 -9.29
CA GLY A 49 9.78 3.41 -8.65
C GLY A 49 10.98 2.46 -8.76
N ARG A 50 10.74 1.14 -8.72
CA ARG A 50 11.63 0.22 -9.46
C ARG A 50 11.22 0.42 -10.90
N ARG A 51 12.10 0.89 -11.78
CA ARG A 51 11.99 0.49 -13.18
C ARG A 51 11.93 -1.04 -13.11
N ILE A 52 10.75 -1.65 -13.24
CA ILE A 52 10.68 -3.05 -13.66
C ILE A 52 11.21 -3.00 -15.08
N LYS A 53 12.54 -2.94 -15.18
CA LYS A 53 13.25 -3.83 -16.04
C LYS A 53 12.65 -5.17 -15.62
N PHE A 54 11.62 -5.60 -16.35
CA PHE A 54 11.55 -6.98 -16.77
C PHE A 54 12.89 -7.13 -17.43
N ASP A 55 13.90 -7.42 -16.62
CA ASP A 55 15.23 -7.64 -17.11
C ASP A 55 14.96 -8.83 -18.01
N PRO A 56 15.03 -8.67 -19.35
CA PRO A 56 14.72 -9.77 -20.24
C PRO A 56 15.95 -10.66 -20.13
N VAL A 57 16.08 -11.35 -18.99
CA VAL A 57 17.02 -12.44 -18.70
C VAL A 57 16.42 -13.70 -19.35
N LEU A 58 16.03 -13.49 -20.60
CA LEU A 58 15.86 -14.41 -21.70
C LEU A 58 16.64 -13.75 -22.85
N ARG A 59 17.93 -13.54 -22.59
CA ARG A 59 18.99 -13.69 -23.59
C ARG A 59 19.71 -14.98 -23.24
#